data_AF-A0A357WSA3-F1
#
_entry.id   AF-A0A357WSA3-F1
#
_cell.length_a   1.000
_cell.length_b   1.000
_cell.length_c   1.000
_cell.angle_alpha   90.00
_cell.angle_beta   90.00
_cell.angle_gamma   90.00
#
_symmetry.space_group_name_H-M   'P 1'
#
loop_
_entity.id
_entity.type
_entity.pdbx_description
1 polymer ?
#
loop_
_entity_poly.entity_id
_entity_poly.type
_entity_poly.pdbx_seq_one_letter_code
_entity_poly.pdbx_strand_id
1 'polypeptide(L)'
;QIVDQQFEYGRQILDAGLVPILEPEVDIKSPDKKESERLLRDGILNGLRSLKENGKVMLKLSIPTEDNFYADLIEHPRVMRVVALSGGYSREMANERLARNHGLIASFSRALSEGLSAKQTDEEFHSMLADSIEKIYHASIS
;
A
#
# COMPACT_ATOMS: atom_id res chain seq x y z
N GLN A 1 11.46 12.18 -10.31
CA GLN A 1 11.38 13.15 -9.19
C GLN A 1 10.74 12.54 -7.94
N ILE A 2 9.45 12.16 -7.94
CA ILE A 2 8.80 11.61 -6.73
C ILE A 2 9.51 10.37 -6.20
N VAL A 3 9.81 9.40 -7.08
CA VAL A 3 10.54 8.19 -6.67
C VAL A 3 11.93 8.52 -6.13
N ASP A 4 12.67 9.41 -6.78
CA ASP A 4 14.03 9.78 -6.36
C ASP A 4 14.03 10.36 -4.94
N GLN A 5 13.07 11.24 -4.65
CA GLN A 5 12.87 11.81 -3.32
C GLN A 5 12.48 10.75 -2.28
N GLN A 6 11.58 9.83 -2.62
CA GLN A 6 11.21 8.73 -1.73
C GLN A 6 12.43 7.88 -1.35
N PHE A 7 13.28 7.54 -2.31
CA PHE A 7 14.51 6.78 -2.04
C PHE A 7 15.58 7.60 -1.31
N GLU A 8 15.62 8.93 -1.49
CA GLU A 8 16.49 9.80 -0.72
C GLU A 8 16.16 9.74 0.79
N TYR A 9 14.90 9.97 1.16
CA TYR A 9 14.48 9.84 2.55
C TYR A 9 14.57 8.40 3.04
N GLY A 10 14.23 7.42 2.19
CA GLY A 10 14.37 6.00 2.50
C GLY A 10 15.79 5.64 2.93
N ARG A 11 16.82 6.16 2.25
CA ARG A 11 18.22 5.94 2.62
C ARG A 11 18.58 6.58 3.97
N GLN A 12 18.11 7.79 4.23
CA GLN A 12 18.34 8.46 5.54
C GLN A 12 17.72 7.66 6.70
N ILE A 13 16.51 7.14 6.50
CA ILE A 13 15.80 6.33 7.50
C ILE A 13 16.51 4.98 7.71
N LEU A 14 16.98 4.35 6.64
CA LEU A 14 17.77 3.12 6.70
C LEU A 14 19.10 3.33 7.45
N ASP A 15 19.79 4.45 7.20
CA ASP A 15 21.04 4.79 7.89
C ASP A 15 20.83 5.05 9.39
N ALA A 16 19.61 5.40 9.80
CA ALA A 16 19.18 5.48 11.20
C ALA A 16 18.73 4.13 11.81
N GLY A 17 18.78 3.02 11.05
CA GLY A 17 18.43 1.69 11.52
C GLY A 17 16.92 1.39 11.54
N LEU A 18 16.11 2.18 10.84
CA LEU A 18 14.66 1.99 10.71
C LEU A 18 14.28 1.45 9.32
N VAL A 19 13.11 0.82 9.21
CA VAL A 19 12.58 0.35 7.92
C VAL A 19 11.61 1.40 7.36
N PRO A 20 11.95 2.08 6.25
CA PRO A 20 11.05 3.06 5.65
C PRO A 20 9.90 2.38 4.90
N ILE A 21 8.71 2.98 5.00
CA ILE A 21 7.60 2.74 4.07
C ILE A 21 7.59 3.90 3.07
N LEU A 22 7.85 3.60 1.80
CA LEU A 22 7.80 4.60 0.72
C LEU A 22 6.39 4.66 0.17
N GLU A 23 5.77 5.84 0.16
CA GLU A 23 4.36 6.04 -0.23
C GLU A 23 4.18 7.00 -1.43
N PRO A 24 4.65 6.63 -2.63
CA PRO A 24 4.33 7.36 -3.85
C PRO A 24 2.92 7.00 -4.36
N GLU A 25 1.91 7.72 -3.88
CA GLU A 25 0.51 7.53 -4.28
C GLU A 25 0.25 7.97 -5.74
N VAL A 26 -0.50 7.16 -6.48
CA VAL A 26 -1.14 7.55 -7.76
C VAL A 26 -2.62 7.78 -7.49
N ASP A 27 -3.14 8.96 -7.81
CA ASP A 27 -4.55 9.28 -7.62
C ASP A 27 -5.45 8.26 -8.36
N ILE A 28 -6.42 7.68 -7.65
CA ILE A 28 -7.37 6.72 -8.21
C ILE A 28 -8.25 7.32 -9.32
N LYS A 29 -8.33 8.65 -9.40
CA LYS A 29 -9.09 9.41 -10.41
C LYS A 29 -8.22 9.94 -11.56
N SER A 30 -6.91 9.69 -11.55
CA SER A 30 -6.03 10.14 -12.63
C SER A 30 -6.47 9.54 -13.98
N PRO A 31 -6.59 10.36 -15.04
CA PRO A 31 -7.00 9.87 -16.37
C PRO A 31 -5.93 8.97 -17.01
N ASP A 32 -4.69 9.09 -16.56
CA ASP A 32 -3.50 8.38 -17.01
C ASP A 32 -2.97 7.41 -15.94
N LYS A 33 -3.83 6.97 -15.02
CA LYS A 33 -3.45 6.14 -13.85
C LYS A 33 -2.60 4.93 -14.24
N LYS A 34 -3.00 4.17 -15.26
CA LYS A 34 -2.27 3.00 -15.74
C LYS A 34 -0.83 3.33 -16.21
N GLU A 35 -0.66 4.43 -16.93
CA GLU A 35 0.67 4.83 -17.40
C GLU A 35 1.51 5.41 -16.24
N SER A 36 0.88 6.17 -15.34
CA SER A 36 1.52 6.65 -14.11
C SER A 36 2.01 5.49 -13.24
N GLU A 37 1.22 4.43 -13.09
CA GLU A 37 1.59 3.21 -12.36
C GLU A 37 2.80 2.52 -12.99
N ARG A 38 2.85 2.44 -14.32
CA ARG A 38 3.98 1.86 -15.05
C ARG A 38 5.26 2.66 -14.82
N LEU A 39 5.21 3.98 -15.01
CA LEU A 39 6.35 4.86 -14.76
C LEU A 39 6.81 4.77 -13.30
N LEU A 40 5.85 4.69 -12.36
CA LEU A 40 6.14 4.56 -10.94
C LEU A 40 6.83 3.24 -10.62
N ARG A 41 6.29 2.10 -11.08
CA ARG A 41 6.88 0.77 -10.87
C ARG A 41 8.29 0.69 -11.42
N ASP A 42 8.49 1.13 -12.65
CA ASP A 42 9.79 1.11 -13.32
C ASP A 42 10.80 2.02 -12.57
N GLY A 43 10.34 3.18 -12.10
CA GLY A 43 11.12 4.07 -11.23
C GLY A 43 11.51 3.38 -9.92
N ILE A 44 10.57 2.71 -9.25
CA ILE A 44 10.83 2.00 -7.98
C ILE A 44 11.86 0.90 -8.21
N LEU A 45 11.71 0.07 -9.23
CA LEU A 45 12.67 -0.99 -9.57
C LEU A 45 14.09 -0.44 -9.77
N ASN A 46 14.21 0.71 -10.42
CA ASN A 46 15.50 1.40 -10.55
C ASN A 46 16.02 1.92 -9.20
N GLY A 47 15.16 2.52 -8.38
CA GLY A 47 15.49 3.00 -7.04
C GLY A 47 15.99 1.87 -6.12
N LEU A 48 15.38 0.68 -6.20
CA LEU A 48 15.77 -0.49 -5.41
C LEU A 48 17.21 -0.94 -5.69
N ARG A 49 17.73 -0.71 -6.90
CA ARG A 49 19.14 -1.01 -7.26
C ARG A 49 20.14 -0.11 -6.55
N SER A 50 19.71 1.04 -6.05
CA SER A 50 20.57 2.02 -5.34
C SER A 50 20.71 1.74 -3.83
N LEU A 51 19.98 0.75 -3.31
CA LEU A 51 20.04 0.40 -1.88
C LEU A 51 21.32 -0.36 -1.55
N LYS A 52 21.92 -0.07 -0.38
CA LYS A 52 23.08 -0.79 0.17
C LYS A 52 22.76 -2.28 0.38
N GLU A 53 23.78 -3.13 0.54
CA GLU A 53 23.66 -4.60 0.53
C GLU A 53 22.63 -5.22 1.50
N ASN A 54 22.24 -4.53 2.58
CA ASN A 54 21.20 -4.98 3.52
C ASN A 54 19.97 -4.06 3.58
N GLY A 55 19.90 -3.03 2.72
CA GLY A 55 18.76 -2.13 2.67
C GLY A 55 17.52 -2.85 2.16
N LYS A 56 16.46 -2.85 2.97
CA LYS A 56 15.11 -3.30 2.59
C LYS A 56 14.11 -2.19 2.88
N VAL A 57 13.19 -1.98 1.96
CA VAL A 57 12.12 -0.99 2.12
C VAL A 57 10.76 -1.70 2.09
N MET A 58 9.75 -1.05 2.66
CA MET A 58 8.35 -1.38 2.39
C MET A 58 7.80 -0.36 1.40
N LEU A 59 6.80 -0.75 0.62
CA LEU A 59 6.15 0.12 -0.36
C LEU A 59 4.68 0.24 0.01
N LYS A 60 4.13 1.46 0.04
CA LYS A 60 2.70 1.71 0.19
C LYS A 60 2.19 2.37 -1.09
N LEU A 61 1.43 1.62 -1.88
CA LEU A 61 1.04 2.02 -3.23
C LEU A 61 -0.48 2.06 -3.36
N SER A 62 -0.99 2.82 -4.32
CA SER A 62 -2.39 2.72 -4.74
C SER A 62 -2.68 1.31 -5.25
N ILE A 63 -3.90 0.79 -5.02
CA ILE A 63 -4.30 -0.50 -5.61
C ILE A 63 -4.26 -0.34 -7.16
N PRO A 64 -3.53 -1.22 -7.88
CA PRO A 64 -3.22 -0.98 -9.28
C PRO A 64 -4.46 -1.05 -10.17
N THR A 65 -4.36 -0.48 -11.37
CA THR A 65 -5.42 -0.59 -12.39
C THR A 65 -5.51 -2.00 -12.95
N GLU A 66 -4.37 -2.65 -13.15
CA GLU A 66 -4.27 -4.04 -13.60
C GLU A 66 -4.01 -4.96 -12.41
N ASP A 67 -4.76 -6.05 -12.33
CA ASP A 67 -4.60 -7.05 -11.28
C ASP A 67 -3.18 -7.65 -11.33
N ASN A 68 -2.53 -7.78 -10.17
CA ASN A 68 -1.16 -8.28 -10.00
C ASN A 68 -0.05 -7.43 -10.65
N PHE A 69 -0.32 -6.17 -11.01
CA PHE A 69 0.65 -5.31 -11.68
C PHE A 69 1.99 -5.11 -10.93
N TYR A 70 1.96 -5.22 -9.60
CA TYR A 70 3.14 -5.05 -8.72
C TYR A 70 3.76 -6.39 -8.27
N ALA A 71 3.48 -7.51 -8.93
CA ALA A 71 4.03 -8.82 -8.55
C ALA A 71 5.57 -8.82 -8.50
N ASP A 72 6.22 -8.15 -9.45
CA ASP A 72 7.67 -7.98 -9.51
C ASP A 72 8.25 -7.21 -8.31
N LEU A 73 7.54 -6.20 -7.81
CA LEU A 73 7.90 -5.48 -6.58
C LEU A 73 7.69 -6.34 -5.34
N ILE A 74 6.61 -7.14 -5.30
CA ILE A 74 6.29 -8.03 -4.18
C ILE A 74 7.36 -9.13 -4.04
N GLU A 75 7.83 -9.67 -5.15
CA GLU A 75 8.86 -10.73 -5.19
C GLU A 75 10.28 -10.19 -5.02
N HIS A 76 10.48 -8.86 -5.10
CA HIS A 76 11.82 -8.29 -5.12
C HIS A 76 12.55 -8.45 -3.78
N PRO A 77 13.81 -8.93 -3.74
CA PRO A 77 14.53 -9.22 -2.48
C PRO A 77 14.82 -8.00 -1.60
N ARG A 78 14.82 -6.80 -2.20
CA ARG A 78 14.95 -5.50 -1.52
C ARG A 78 13.63 -4.95 -0.96
N VAL A 79 12.50 -5.58 -1.27
CA VAL A 79 11.18 -5.18 -0.78
C VAL A 79 10.76 -6.15 0.32
N MET A 80 10.49 -5.62 1.51
CA MET A 80 10.07 -6.43 2.65
C MET A 80 8.58 -6.80 2.54
N ARG A 81 7.76 -5.82 2.15
CA ARG A 81 6.32 -5.97 1.90
C ARG A 81 5.82 -4.82 1.03
N VAL A 82 4.81 -5.11 0.23
CA VAL A 82 3.98 -4.10 -0.42
C VAL A 82 2.64 -4.05 0.30
N VAL A 83 2.26 -2.85 0.72
CA VAL A 83 0.96 -2.56 1.33
C VAL A 83 0.18 -1.58 0.45
N ALA A 84 -1.14 -1.59 0.54
CA ALA A 84 -2.00 -0.76 -0.28
C ALA A 84 -2.75 0.30 0.51
N LEU A 85 -2.76 1.54 0.02
CA LEU A 85 -3.67 2.57 0.48
C LEU A 85 -5.04 2.43 -0.22
N SER A 86 -6.13 2.81 0.45
CA SER A 86 -7.47 2.75 -0.16
C SER A 86 -7.71 3.87 -1.17
N GLY A 87 -6.96 4.99 -1.09
CA GLY A 87 -6.94 6.05 -2.10
C GLY A 87 -8.25 6.80 -2.34
N GLY A 88 -9.27 6.56 -1.50
CA GLY A 88 -10.62 7.10 -1.68
C GLY A 88 -11.67 6.09 -2.15
N TYR A 89 -11.31 4.82 -2.38
CA TYR A 89 -12.30 3.74 -2.46
C TYR A 89 -12.99 3.53 -1.11
N SER A 90 -14.25 3.11 -1.14
CA SER A 90 -14.94 2.56 0.04
C SER A 90 -14.21 1.31 0.52
N ARG A 91 -14.41 0.92 1.79
CA ARG A 91 -13.82 -0.32 2.32
C ARG A 91 -14.14 -1.55 1.45
N GLU A 92 -15.38 -1.67 1.00
CA GLU A 92 -15.83 -2.78 0.14
C GLU A 92 -15.08 -2.82 -1.20
N MET A 93 -15.08 -1.71 -1.95
CA MET A 93 -14.39 -1.62 -3.24
C MET A 93 -12.87 -1.79 -3.10
N ALA A 94 -12.28 -1.27 -2.03
CA ALA A 94 -10.86 -1.45 -1.75
C ALA A 94 -10.53 -2.92 -1.47
N ASN A 95 -11.34 -3.63 -0.68
CA ASN A 95 -11.16 -5.05 -0.40
C ASN A 95 -11.32 -5.91 -1.66
N GLU A 96 -12.35 -5.66 -2.48
CA GLU A 96 -12.58 -6.41 -3.73
C GLU A 96 -11.41 -6.29 -4.70
N ARG A 97 -10.81 -5.09 -4.81
CA ARG A 97 -9.65 -4.86 -5.67
C ARG A 97 -8.38 -5.44 -5.05
N LEU A 98 -8.21 -5.29 -3.73
CA LEU A 98 -7.06 -5.83 -3.01
C LEU A 98 -6.98 -7.36 -3.17
N ALA A 99 -8.10 -8.07 -3.04
CA ALA A 99 -8.15 -9.52 -3.12
C ALA A 99 -7.73 -10.10 -4.49
N ARG A 100 -7.64 -9.27 -5.54
CA ARG A 100 -7.18 -9.67 -6.88
C ARG A 100 -5.67 -9.52 -7.07
N ASN A 101 -4.97 -8.99 -6.06
CA ASN A 101 -3.55 -8.69 -6.08
C ASN A 101 -2.81 -9.58 -5.09
N HIS A 102 -2.31 -10.72 -5.57
CA HIS A 102 -1.69 -11.74 -4.74
C HIS A 102 -0.46 -11.19 -3.99
N GLY A 103 -0.44 -11.37 -2.67
CA GLY A 103 0.65 -10.91 -1.81
C GLY A 103 0.64 -9.41 -1.48
N LEU A 104 -0.36 -8.65 -1.94
CA LEU A 104 -0.60 -7.26 -1.56
C LEU A 104 -1.50 -7.19 -0.33
N ILE A 105 -1.06 -6.51 0.74
CA ILE A 105 -1.83 -6.39 2.00
C ILE A 105 -2.36 -4.97 2.21
N ALA A 106 -3.43 -4.80 2.98
CA ALA A 106 -3.98 -3.48 3.25
C ALA A 106 -3.10 -2.64 4.21
N SER A 107 -3.07 -1.32 3.97
CA SER A 107 -2.65 -0.29 4.92
C SER A 107 -3.67 0.86 4.86
N PHE A 108 -4.88 0.55 5.33
CA PHE A 108 -6.03 1.45 5.27
C PHE A 108 -6.14 2.31 6.52
N SER A 109 -6.46 3.60 6.33
CA SER A 109 -6.80 4.53 7.41
C SER A 109 -8.31 4.76 7.46
N ARG A 110 -8.84 5.69 6.67
CA ARG A 110 -10.27 6.03 6.64
C ARG A 110 -11.17 4.85 6.32
N ALA A 111 -10.73 3.96 5.42
CA ALA A 111 -11.50 2.76 5.07
C ALA A 111 -11.60 1.75 6.24
N LEU A 112 -10.59 1.68 7.12
CA LEU A 112 -10.68 0.87 8.35
C LEU A 112 -11.74 1.45 9.31
N SER A 113 -11.76 2.77 9.47
CA SER A 113 -12.67 3.45 10.39
C SER A 113 -14.03 3.83 9.79
N GLU A 114 -14.30 3.48 8.53
CA GLU A 114 -15.54 3.84 7.84
C GLU A 114 -16.75 3.24 8.57
N GLY A 115 -17.70 4.10 8.96
CA GLY A 115 -18.89 3.75 9.74
C GLY A 115 -18.74 3.95 11.26
N LEU A 116 -17.51 4.03 11.77
CA LEU A 116 -17.28 4.25 13.21
C LEU A 116 -17.63 5.70 13.62
N SER A 117 -18.20 5.85 14.81
CA SER A 117 -18.67 7.14 15.33
C SER A 117 -18.60 7.19 16.84
N ALA A 118 -18.29 8.38 17.38
CA ALA A 118 -18.30 8.64 18.82
C ALA A 118 -19.70 8.55 19.47
N LYS A 119 -20.76 8.32 18.69
CA LYS A 119 -22.15 8.18 19.15
C LYS A 119 -22.60 6.72 19.32
N GLN A 120 -21.78 5.76 18.89
CA GLN A 120 -22.07 4.33 19.03
C GLN A 120 -21.93 3.91 20.49
N THR A 121 -22.60 2.82 20.86
CA THR A 121 -22.21 2.11 22.10
C THR A 121 -20.87 1.41 21.90
N ASP A 122 -20.21 1.03 22.99
CA ASP A 122 -18.95 0.27 22.93
C ASP A 122 -19.15 -1.05 22.16
N GLU A 123 -20.28 -1.73 22.32
CA GLU A 123 -20.59 -2.97 21.62
C GLU A 123 -20.74 -2.78 20.12
N GLU A 124 -21.47 -1.74 19.68
CA GLU A 124 -21.64 -1.40 18.26
C GLU A 124 -20.29 -1.04 17.62
N PHE A 125 -19.49 -0.24 18.33
CA PHE A 125 -18.16 0.16 17.88
C PHE A 125 -17.23 -1.06 17.74
N HIS A 126 -17.15 -1.90 18.76
CA HIS A 126 -16.29 -3.09 18.74
C HIS A 126 -16.73 -4.08 17.66
N SER A 127 -18.04 -4.33 17.53
CA SER A 127 -18.56 -5.25 16.51
C SER A 127 -18.25 -4.74 15.10
N MET A 128 -18.38 -3.44 14.85
CA MET A 128 -18.12 -2.86 13.53
C MET A 128 -16.62 -2.83 13.20
N LEU A 129 -15.77 -2.52 14.18
CA LEU A 129 -14.33 -2.55 14.00
C LEU A 129 -13.84 -3.98 13.74
N ALA A 130 -14.37 -4.97 14.46
CA ALA A 130 -14.06 -6.39 14.25
C ALA A 130 -14.43 -6.84 12.83
N ASP A 131 -15.66 -6.56 12.37
CA ASP A 131 -16.11 -6.85 10.99
C ASP A 131 -15.23 -6.17 9.94
N SER A 132 -14.83 -4.91 10.19
CA SER A 132 -13.94 -4.17 9.28
C SER A 132 -12.56 -4.83 9.19
N ILE A 133 -11.98 -5.22 10.33
CA ILE A 133 -10.68 -5.90 10.41
C ILE A 133 -10.75 -7.26 9.69
N GLU A 134 -11.78 -8.07 9.96
CA GLU A 134 -11.94 -9.41 9.37
C GLU A 134 -12.03 -9.34 7.84
N LYS A 135 -12.85 -8.43 7.31
CA LYS A 135 -12.98 -8.24 5.86
C LYS A 135 -11.68 -7.78 5.21
N ILE A 136 -10.99 -6.82 5.83
CA ILE A 136 -9.70 -6.33 5.34
C ILE A 136 -8.63 -7.43 5.41
N TYR A 137 -8.65 -8.24 6.46
CA TYR A 137 -7.75 -9.38 6.63
C TYR A 137 -7.94 -10.40 5.50
N HIS A 138 -9.17 -10.85 5.26
CA HIS A 138 -9.47 -11.82 4.19
C HIS A 138 -9.01 -11.32 2.82
N ALA A 139 -9.27 -10.05 2.50
CA ALA A 139 -8.79 -9.45 1.26
C ALA A 139 -7.25 -9.38 1.18
N SER A 140 -6.57 -9.16 2.31
CA SER A 140 -5.10 -9.06 2.38
C SER A 140 -4.38 -10.42 2.25
N ILE A 141 -5.07 -11.54 2.53
CA ILE A 141 -4.47 -12.89 2.46
C ILE A 141 -4.92 -13.70 1.24
N SER A 142 -5.69 -13.08 0.33
CA SER A 142 -6.21 -13.73 -0.88
C SER A 142 -5.15 -14.01 -1.94
#